data_AF-A0A812K8C2-F1
#
_entry.id   AF-A0A812K8C2-F1
#
_cell.length_a   1.000
_cell.length_b   1.000
_cell.length_c   1.000
_cell.angle_alpha   90.00
_cell.angle_beta   90.00
_cell.angle_gamma   90.00
#
_symmetry.space_group_name_H-M   'P 1'
#
loop_
_entity.id
_entity.type
_entity.pdbx_description
1 polymer ?
#
loop_
_entity_poly.entity_id
_entity_poly.type
_entity_poly.pdbx_seq_one_letter_code
_entity_poly.pdbx_strand_id
1 'polypeptide(L)'
;LGLLIAALRPQVVELGCDASATGVVQQLFTVCSDRPALRAQLTESLGGSILKMSKDKHGCLAIQHALEMAPLEMQCLIGSELKGKVFYCSRHMHGNFVMQKIIQTLPPSALMFIMLELKETVVAAALHIYACRVLQRLIEHCGHRPELLSLLEDLMVPGEQLQRLVKDPYSSNVIRTLVVCGSVENARVVMRLFSEDVMKYSRNRHASLVLEKCLEVSAGPKASELAEDRATLMTAFFSSSARSASPPLLQIMLDRFGNYIVQRVIETSTGAEKDEVKRLLTLAWPKLQNAAAGKHILSAANKKFSFKVQ
;
A
#
# COMPACT_ATOMS: atom_id res chain seq x y z
N LEU A 1 0.97 42.82 -0.41
CA LEU A 1 1.40 41.41 -0.65
C LEU A 1 2.64 41.32 -1.54
N GLY A 2 2.67 41.92 -2.74
CA GLY A 2 3.85 41.88 -3.60
C GLY A 2 5.15 42.34 -2.91
N LEU A 3 5.10 43.46 -2.17
CA LEU A 3 6.22 43.96 -1.36
C LEU A 3 6.66 42.97 -0.27
N LEU A 4 5.71 42.31 0.41
CA LEU A 4 6.00 41.31 1.43
C LEU A 4 6.75 40.12 0.83
N ILE A 5 6.29 39.62 -0.32
CA ILE A 5 6.95 38.51 -1.02
C ILE A 5 8.33 38.92 -1.49
N ALA A 6 8.49 40.12 -2.05
CA ALA A 6 9.79 40.64 -2.45
C ALA A 6 10.77 40.73 -1.26
N ALA A 7 10.30 41.16 -0.09
CA ALA A 7 11.10 41.26 1.12
C ALA A 7 11.48 39.89 1.71
N LEU A 8 10.58 38.91 1.68
CA LEU A 8 10.80 37.58 2.28
C LEU A 8 11.52 36.60 1.35
N ARG A 9 11.49 36.83 0.02
CA ARG A 9 12.08 35.95 -0.98
C ARG A 9 13.51 35.52 -0.67
N PRO A 10 14.44 36.42 -0.27
CA PRO A 10 15.84 36.03 -0.04
C PRO A 10 16.01 35.03 1.11
N GLN A 11 15.05 34.97 2.04
CA GLN A 11 15.12 34.16 3.26
C GLN A 11 14.07 33.04 3.28
N VAL A 12 13.30 32.85 2.20
CA VAL A 12 12.16 31.92 2.19
C VAL A 12 12.57 30.48 2.55
N VAL A 13 13.77 30.07 2.16
CA VAL A 13 14.33 28.75 2.44
C VAL A 13 14.64 28.59 3.93
N GLU A 14 15.29 29.61 4.53
CA GLU A 14 15.62 29.62 5.96
C GLU A 14 14.35 29.65 6.79
N LEU A 15 13.41 30.53 6.46
CA LEU A 15 12.10 30.63 7.12
C LEU A 15 11.28 29.35 6.98
N GLY A 16 11.37 28.67 5.83
CA GLY A 16 10.67 27.41 5.60
C GLY A 16 11.19 26.25 6.45
N CYS A 17 12.48 26.29 6.81
CA CYS A 17 13.15 25.30 7.67
C CYS A 17 13.11 25.67 9.15
N ASP A 18 12.67 26.88 9.50
CA ASP A 18 12.56 27.34 10.88
C ASP A 18 11.23 26.91 11.53
N ALA A 19 11.31 26.44 12.77
CA ALA A 19 10.14 25.90 13.48
C ALA A 19 9.06 26.95 13.75
N SER A 20 9.45 28.22 13.95
CA SER A 20 8.56 29.33 14.23
C SER A 20 8.05 30.01 12.96
N ALA A 21 8.83 30.01 11.88
CA ALA A 21 8.50 30.71 10.65
C ALA A 21 7.90 29.82 9.54
N THR A 22 8.02 28.49 9.59
CA THR A 22 7.51 27.60 8.53
C THR A 22 6.01 27.78 8.28
N GLY A 23 5.23 28.06 9.32
CA GLY A 23 3.79 28.34 9.19
C GLY A 23 3.51 29.62 8.40
N VAL A 24 4.39 30.64 8.51
CA VAL A 24 4.29 31.87 7.72
C VAL A 24 4.55 31.57 6.25
N VAL A 25 5.57 30.76 5.93
CA VAL A 25 5.88 30.36 4.55
C VAL A 25 4.71 29.59 3.93
N GLN A 26 4.11 28.65 4.65
CA GLN A 26 2.92 27.93 4.18
C GLN A 26 1.75 28.90 3.94
N GLN A 27 1.50 29.82 4.87
CA GLN A 27 0.42 30.80 4.72
C GLN A 27 0.64 31.76 3.55
N LEU A 28 1.90 32.10 3.20
CA LEU A 28 2.20 32.90 2.01
C LEU A 28 1.75 32.19 0.73
N PHE A 29 2.01 30.89 0.59
CA PHE A 29 1.52 30.11 -0.55
C PHE A 29 -0.01 30.07 -0.60
N THR A 30 -0.68 29.92 0.55
CA THR A 30 -2.16 29.98 0.64
C THR A 30 -2.71 31.32 0.20
N VAL A 31 -2.20 32.43 0.73
CA VAL A 31 -2.67 33.79 0.40
C VAL A 31 -2.36 34.17 -1.06
N CYS A 32 -1.44 33.46 -1.70
CA CYS A 32 -1.14 33.61 -3.11
C CYS A 32 -1.94 32.66 -4.02
N SER A 33 -2.82 31.79 -3.51
CA SER A 33 -3.59 30.81 -4.31
C SER A 33 -4.20 31.42 -5.58
N ASP A 34 -4.80 32.61 -5.44
CA ASP A 34 -5.53 33.28 -6.54
C ASP A 34 -4.62 34.25 -7.33
N ARG A 35 -3.31 34.19 -7.10
CA ARG A 35 -2.31 35.08 -7.72
C ARG A 35 -1.18 34.26 -8.36
N PRO A 36 -1.38 33.71 -9.57
CA PRO A 36 -0.42 32.82 -10.24
C PRO A 36 1.01 33.38 -10.32
N ALA A 37 1.18 34.65 -10.67
CA ALA A 37 2.50 35.27 -10.78
C ALA A 37 3.26 35.32 -9.44
N LEU A 38 2.56 35.61 -8.33
CA LEU A 38 3.18 35.64 -7.01
C LEU A 38 3.52 34.23 -6.50
N ARG A 39 2.69 33.23 -6.82
CA ARG A 39 3.00 31.82 -6.53
C ARG A 39 4.22 31.32 -7.29
N ALA A 40 4.30 31.64 -8.57
CA ALA A 40 5.47 31.30 -9.39
C ALA A 40 6.74 31.90 -8.77
N GLN A 41 6.73 33.20 -8.46
CA GLN A 41 7.87 33.88 -7.82
C GLN A 41 8.27 33.28 -6.46
N LEU A 42 7.29 32.90 -5.63
CA LEU A 42 7.56 32.22 -4.36
C LEU A 42 8.14 30.81 -4.58
N THR A 43 7.63 30.07 -5.56
CA THR A 43 8.11 28.72 -5.85
C THR A 43 9.51 28.75 -6.44
N GLU A 44 9.79 29.68 -7.35
CA GLU A 44 11.12 29.92 -7.93
C GLU A 44 12.16 30.23 -6.85
N SER A 45 11.76 30.93 -5.78
CA SER A 45 12.67 31.24 -4.67
C SER A 45 13.04 30.05 -3.79
N LEU A 46 12.35 28.91 -3.94
CA LEU A 46 12.77 27.64 -3.36
C LEU A 46 13.82 26.91 -4.22
N GLY A 47 14.05 27.42 -5.44
CA GLY A 47 14.92 26.81 -6.44
C GLY A 47 16.33 26.54 -5.93
N GLY A 48 16.88 25.38 -6.29
CA GLY A 48 18.20 24.92 -5.83
C GLY A 48 18.25 24.46 -4.37
N SER A 49 17.16 24.60 -3.62
CA SER A 49 17.06 24.19 -2.22
C SER A 49 16.05 23.07 -1.98
N ILE A 50 15.37 22.56 -3.03
CA ILE A 50 14.28 21.58 -2.88
C ILE A 50 14.74 20.32 -2.16
N LEU A 51 15.91 19.76 -2.52
CA LEU A 51 16.44 18.57 -1.85
C LEU A 51 16.78 18.84 -0.38
N LYS A 52 17.41 19.98 -0.08
CA LYS A 52 17.76 20.39 1.29
C LYS A 52 16.50 20.49 2.14
N MET A 53 15.50 21.24 1.65
CA MET A 53 14.24 21.46 2.36
C MET A 53 13.43 20.18 2.51
N SER A 54 13.40 19.31 1.49
CA SER A 54 12.69 18.03 1.56
C SER A 54 13.21 17.12 2.68
N LYS A 55 14.48 17.28 3.05
CA LYS A 55 15.12 16.54 4.13
C LYS A 55 15.04 17.24 5.48
N ASP A 56 14.50 18.44 5.54
CA ASP A 56 14.29 19.17 6.77
C ASP A 56 12.91 18.88 7.37
N LYS A 57 12.82 18.86 8.71
CA LYS A 57 11.59 18.56 9.44
C LYS A 57 10.47 19.56 9.13
N HIS A 58 10.81 20.84 8.99
CA HIS A 58 9.88 21.92 8.71
C HIS A 58 9.85 22.26 7.22
N GLY A 59 11.01 22.23 6.57
CA GLY A 59 11.14 22.47 5.13
C GLY A 59 10.31 21.50 4.29
N CYS A 60 10.19 20.23 4.68
CA CYS A 60 9.38 19.27 3.95
C CYS A 60 7.89 19.62 3.96
N LEU A 61 7.40 20.29 5.00
CA LEU A 61 6.02 20.79 5.08
C LEU A 61 5.83 21.98 4.14
N ALA A 62 6.79 22.91 4.11
CA ALA A 62 6.78 24.03 3.19
C ALA A 62 6.80 23.57 1.72
N ILE A 63 7.62 22.58 1.36
CA ILE A 63 7.66 22.01 0.00
C ILE A 63 6.34 21.30 -0.35
N GLN A 64 5.76 20.53 0.57
CA GLN A 64 4.47 19.88 0.32
C GLN A 64 3.36 20.90 0.05
N HIS A 65 3.31 21.97 0.85
CA HIS A 65 2.34 23.04 0.68
C HIS A 65 2.58 23.84 -0.61
N ALA A 66 3.84 24.06 -0.98
CA ALA A 66 4.20 24.64 -2.26
C ALA A 66 3.72 23.78 -3.43
N LEU A 67 3.89 22.45 -3.38
CA LEU A 67 3.39 21.52 -4.39
C LEU A 67 1.86 21.58 -4.53
N GLU A 68 1.12 21.67 -3.42
CA GLU A 68 -0.35 21.78 -3.45
C GLU A 68 -0.84 23.08 -4.09
N MET A 69 -0.12 24.17 -3.84
CA MET A 69 -0.55 25.51 -4.25
C MET A 69 0.03 25.93 -5.60
N ALA A 70 1.14 25.37 -6.05
CA ALA A 70 1.84 25.80 -7.25
C ALA A 70 1.11 25.40 -8.55
N PRO A 71 1.23 26.20 -9.63
CA PRO A 71 0.80 25.76 -10.96
C PRO A 71 1.63 24.56 -11.43
N LEU A 72 1.09 23.77 -12.37
CA LEU A 72 1.69 22.51 -12.82
C LEU A 72 3.15 22.67 -13.28
N GLU A 73 3.48 23.74 -14.00
CA GLU A 73 4.85 24.04 -14.45
C GLU A 73 5.82 24.10 -13.28
N MET A 74 5.42 24.75 -12.19
CA MET A 74 6.23 24.91 -10.98
C MET A 74 6.28 23.62 -10.16
N GLN A 75 5.19 22.85 -10.11
CA GLN A 75 5.22 21.50 -9.51
C GLN A 75 6.22 20.59 -10.24
N CYS A 76 6.26 20.67 -11.58
CA CYS A 76 7.22 19.94 -12.40
C CYS A 76 8.66 20.39 -12.11
N LEU A 77 8.92 21.69 -11.90
CA LEU A 77 10.24 22.20 -11.52
C LEU A 77 10.69 21.65 -10.16
N ILE A 78 9.82 21.67 -9.14
CA ILE A 78 10.10 21.05 -7.84
C ILE A 78 10.46 19.56 -8.02
N GLY A 79 9.66 18.82 -8.78
CA GLY A 79 9.93 17.41 -9.06
C GLY A 79 11.26 17.20 -9.80
N SER A 80 11.60 18.09 -10.73
CA SER A 80 12.81 18.00 -11.54
C SER A 80 14.10 18.15 -10.73
N GLU A 81 14.10 18.93 -9.65
CA GLU A 81 15.26 19.06 -8.76
C GLU A 81 15.59 17.78 -7.97
N LEU A 82 14.61 16.88 -7.83
CA LEU A 82 14.81 15.59 -7.17
C LEU A 82 15.25 14.48 -8.14
N LYS A 83 15.36 14.75 -9.44
CA LYS A 83 15.92 13.82 -10.41
C LYS A 83 17.35 13.43 -10.05
N GLY A 84 17.67 12.16 -10.22
CA GLY A 84 18.91 11.52 -9.78
C GLY A 84 19.01 11.29 -8.26
N LYS A 85 17.97 11.64 -7.49
CA LYS A 85 17.90 11.54 -6.02
C LYS A 85 16.58 10.91 -5.53
N VAL A 86 15.78 10.30 -6.42
CA VAL A 86 14.45 9.77 -6.10
C VAL A 86 14.49 8.76 -4.96
N PHE A 87 15.32 7.73 -5.07
CA PHE A 87 15.41 6.69 -4.05
C PHE A 87 16.00 7.21 -2.73
N TYR A 88 17.00 8.11 -2.83
CA TYR A 88 17.61 8.77 -1.67
C TYR A 88 16.56 9.58 -0.89
N CYS A 89 15.73 10.36 -1.58
CA CYS A 89 14.67 11.15 -0.97
C CYS A 89 13.57 10.26 -0.38
N SER A 90 13.19 9.19 -1.10
CA SER A 90 12.15 8.24 -0.69
C SER A 90 12.50 7.46 0.59
N ARG A 91 13.79 7.27 0.86
CA ARG A 91 14.29 6.64 2.08
C ARG A 91 14.49 7.60 3.25
N HIS A 92 14.29 8.89 3.05
CA HIS A 92 14.45 9.88 4.11
C HIS A 92 13.19 9.98 4.97
N MET A 93 13.33 10.15 6.29
CA MET A 93 12.19 10.26 7.22
C MET A 93 11.27 11.46 6.93
N HIS A 94 11.79 12.51 6.31
CA HIS A 94 11.03 13.68 5.85
C HIS A 94 10.82 13.69 4.32
N GLY A 95 11.83 13.29 3.54
CA GLY A 95 11.80 13.40 2.08
C GLY A 95 10.77 12.48 1.44
N ASN A 96 10.45 11.34 2.08
CA ASN A 96 9.41 10.45 1.60
C ASN A 96 8.03 11.14 1.51
N PHE A 97 7.73 12.12 2.36
CA PHE A 97 6.47 12.86 2.31
C PHE A 97 6.41 13.78 1.08
N VAL A 98 7.54 14.43 0.74
CA VAL A 98 7.64 15.22 -0.49
C VAL A 98 7.51 14.32 -1.72
N MET A 99 8.18 13.16 -1.76
CA MET A 99 8.04 12.22 -2.87
C MET A 99 6.60 11.72 -3.05
N GLN A 100 5.91 11.40 -1.95
CA GLN A 100 4.49 11.04 -1.98
C GLN A 100 3.63 12.20 -2.50
N LYS A 101 3.92 13.44 -2.07
CA LYS A 101 3.19 14.61 -2.53
C LYS A 101 3.38 14.87 -4.02
N ILE A 102 4.60 14.76 -4.52
CA ILE A 102 4.91 14.86 -5.97
C ILE A 102 4.06 13.85 -6.75
N ILE A 103 4.00 12.60 -6.30
CA ILE A 103 3.19 11.56 -6.95
C ILE A 103 1.70 11.94 -6.94
N GLN A 104 1.19 12.50 -5.83
CA GLN A 104 -0.20 12.89 -5.71
C GLN A 104 -0.58 14.11 -6.56
N THR A 105 0.33 15.08 -6.73
CA THR A 105 0.04 16.35 -7.40
C THR A 105 0.32 16.31 -8.89
N LEU A 106 1.35 15.59 -9.32
CA LEU A 106 1.72 15.54 -10.73
C LEU A 106 0.86 14.53 -11.51
N PRO A 107 0.56 14.80 -12.79
CA PRO A 107 -0.08 13.83 -13.66
C PRO A 107 0.87 12.64 -13.90
N PRO A 108 0.34 11.42 -14.14
CA PRO A 108 1.16 10.23 -14.41
C PRO A 108 2.22 10.41 -15.51
N SER A 109 1.95 11.23 -16.53
CA SER A 109 2.90 11.54 -17.60
C SER A 109 4.17 12.25 -17.12
N ALA A 110 4.12 12.98 -16.00
CA ALA A 110 5.25 13.69 -15.42
C ALA A 110 6.04 12.85 -14.39
N LEU A 111 5.56 11.65 -14.05
CA LEU A 111 6.16 10.77 -13.02
C LEU A 111 7.13 9.74 -13.58
N MET A 112 7.38 9.74 -14.90
CA MET A 112 8.28 8.81 -15.57
C MET A 112 9.66 8.72 -14.91
N PHE A 113 10.25 9.86 -14.51
CA PHE A 113 11.58 9.89 -13.91
C PHE A 113 11.65 9.10 -12.59
N ILE A 114 10.56 9.10 -11.80
CA ILE A 114 10.47 8.31 -10.56
C ILE A 114 10.49 6.82 -10.88
N MET A 115 9.72 6.40 -11.89
CA MET A 115 9.65 4.99 -12.28
C MET A 115 11.00 4.48 -12.78
N LEU A 116 11.67 5.26 -13.63
CA LEU A 116 12.99 4.91 -14.19
C LEU A 116 14.07 4.82 -13.11
N GLU A 117 14.14 5.78 -12.19
CA GLU A 117 15.16 5.78 -11.13
C GLU A 117 14.94 4.69 -10.08
N LEU A 118 13.69 4.26 -9.86
CA LEU A 118 13.38 3.18 -8.92
C LEU A 118 13.60 1.79 -9.50
N LYS A 119 13.80 1.63 -10.82
CA LYS A 119 13.88 0.33 -11.49
C LYS A 119 14.86 -0.62 -10.81
N GLU A 120 16.12 -0.19 -10.68
CA GLU A 120 17.19 -1.00 -10.07
C GLU A 120 17.11 -1.10 -8.53
N THR A 121 16.17 -0.39 -7.90
CA THR A 121 16.06 -0.31 -6.44
C THR A 121 14.67 -0.69 -5.90
N VAL A 122 13.79 -1.22 -6.75
CA VAL A 122 12.37 -1.44 -6.41
C VAL A 122 12.18 -2.39 -5.23
N VAL A 123 12.94 -3.49 -5.19
CA VAL A 123 12.92 -4.46 -4.09
C VAL A 123 13.38 -3.79 -2.79
N ALA A 124 14.48 -3.03 -2.84
CA ALA A 124 15.00 -2.31 -1.69
C ALA A 124 14.04 -1.20 -1.21
N ALA A 125 13.33 -0.55 -2.13
CA ALA A 125 12.29 0.42 -1.82
C ALA A 125 11.08 -0.22 -1.14
N ALA A 126 10.63 -1.40 -1.61
CA ALA A 126 9.50 -2.11 -1.02
C ALA A 126 9.77 -2.52 0.44
N LEU A 127 11.00 -2.89 0.77
CA LEU A 127 11.42 -3.33 2.11
C LEU A 127 11.75 -2.17 3.06
N HIS A 128 11.72 -0.93 2.58
CA HIS A 128 12.09 0.22 3.40
C HIS A 128 10.88 0.81 4.12
N ILE A 129 11.02 1.12 5.41
CA ILE A 129 9.98 1.71 6.26
C ILE A 129 9.28 2.94 5.65
N TYR A 130 10.03 3.77 4.92
CA TYR A 130 9.50 4.97 4.24
C TYR A 130 9.27 4.80 2.74
N ALA A 131 10.22 4.20 1.99
CA ALA A 131 10.12 4.15 0.53
C ALA A 131 8.99 3.23 0.05
N CYS A 132 8.56 2.26 0.88
CA CYS A 132 7.40 1.44 0.58
C CYS A 132 6.11 2.28 0.44
N ARG A 133 6.02 3.44 1.11
CA ARG A 133 4.89 4.38 0.99
C ARG A 133 4.90 5.12 -0.34
N VAL A 134 6.09 5.48 -0.82
CA VAL A 134 6.27 6.07 -2.14
C VAL A 134 5.85 5.10 -3.24
N LEU A 135 6.25 3.82 -3.13
CA LEU A 135 5.79 2.78 -4.07
C LEU A 135 4.27 2.57 -4.02
N GLN A 136 3.66 2.54 -2.84
CA GLN A 136 2.19 2.42 -2.72
C GLN A 136 1.48 3.57 -3.43
N ARG A 137 1.92 4.82 -3.21
CA ARG A 137 1.36 5.98 -3.92
C ARG A 137 1.53 5.87 -5.43
N LEU A 138 2.69 5.40 -5.89
CA LEU A 138 2.95 5.24 -7.32
C LEU A 138 2.02 4.20 -7.95
N ILE A 139 1.78 3.08 -7.27
CA ILE A 139 0.87 2.03 -7.72
C ILE A 139 -0.59 2.54 -7.76
N GLU A 140 -1.02 3.24 -6.72
CA GLU A 140 -2.39 3.77 -6.61
C GLU A 140 -2.67 4.84 -7.68
N HIS A 141 -1.69 5.67 -8.01
CA HIS A 141 -1.87 6.82 -8.92
C HIS A 141 -1.59 6.49 -10.39
N CYS A 142 -0.68 5.55 -10.66
CA CYS A 142 -0.22 5.22 -12.01
C CYS A 142 -0.58 3.79 -12.45
N GLY A 143 -1.40 3.07 -11.69
CA GLY A 143 -1.90 1.74 -12.07
C GLY A 143 -2.33 1.75 -13.53
N HIS A 144 -1.90 0.76 -14.32
CA HIS A 144 -2.04 0.63 -15.79
C HIS A 144 -0.96 1.27 -16.68
N ARG A 145 0.00 2.03 -16.14
CA ARG A 145 1.15 2.52 -16.94
C ARG A 145 2.14 1.39 -17.26
N PRO A 146 2.51 1.14 -18.53
CA PRO A 146 3.47 0.09 -18.89
C PRO A 146 4.82 0.22 -18.16
N GLU A 147 5.27 1.46 -17.93
CA GLU A 147 6.56 1.73 -17.29
C GLU A 147 6.52 1.39 -15.80
N LEU A 148 5.37 1.59 -15.15
CA LEU A 148 5.14 1.12 -13.79
C LEU A 148 5.06 -0.41 -13.76
N LEU A 149 4.38 -1.05 -14.72
CA LEU A 149 4.31 -2.51 -14.77
C LEU A 149 5.71 -3.13 -14.86
N SER A 150 6.57 -2.61 -15.74
CA SER A 150 7.97 -3.06 -15.87
C SER A 150 8.78 -2.84 -14.59
N LEU A 151 8.57 -1.71 -13.88
CA LEU A 151 9.21 -1.48 -12.58
C LEU A 151 8.82 -2.55 -11.55
N LEU A 152 7.59 -3.04 -11.58
CA LEU A 152 7.04 -3.92 -10.55
C LEU A 152 7.27 -5.41 -10.81
N GLU A 153 7.75 -5.79 -12.01
CA GLU A 153 8.02 -7.18 -12.39
C GLU A 153 8.92 -7.89 -11.38
N ASP A 154 10.00 -7.23 -10.94
CA ASP A 154 10.96 -7.78 -9.97
C ASP A 154 10.32 -8.11 -8.61
N LEU A 155 9.25 -7.40 -8.22
CA LEU A 155 8.53 -7.70 -6.98
C LEU A 155 7.69 -8.96 -7.06
N MET A 156 7.31 -9.37 -8.28
CA MET A 156 6.31 -10.41 -8.54
C MET A 156 6.93 -11.68 -9.12
N VAL A 157 8.26 -11.81 -9.12
CA VAL A 157 8.95 -13.04 -9.49
C VAL A 157 8.62 -14.13 -8.47
N PRO A 158 7.99 -15.26 -8.89
CA PRO A 158 7.71 -16.37 -7.99
C PRO A 158 8.99 -16.94 -7.37
N GLY A 159 8.92 -17.34 -6.10
CA GLY A 159 10.04 -17.96 -5.40
C GLY A 159 10.35 -17.30 -4.06
N GLU A 160 11.58 -17.50 -3.57
CA GLU A 160 11.98 -17.10 -2.22
C GLU A 160 11.88 -15.58 -1.99
N GLN A 161 12.15 -14.78 -3.02
CA GLN A 161 12.02 -13.32 -2.93
C GLN A 161 10.58 -12.90 -2.62
N LEU A 162 9.59 -13.35 -3.40
CA LEU A 162 8.19 -13.02 -3.14
C LEU A 162 7.73 -13.55 -1.79
N GLN A 163 8.18 -14.75 -1.38
CA GLN A 163 7.92 -15.28 -0.05
C GLN A 163 8.44 -14.37 1.07
N ARG A 164 9.63 -13.78 0.90
CA ARG A 164 10.17 -12.81 1.83
C ARG A 164 9.32 -11.53 1.84
N LEU A 165 8.97 -11.02 0.66
CA LEU A 165 8.23 -9.77 0.51
C LEU A 165 6.83 -9.81 1.14
N VAL A 166 6.08 -10.91 0.99
CA VAL A 166 4.73 -11.04 1.58
C VAL A 166 4.73 -11.14 3.10
N LYS A 167 5.85 -11.53 3.71
CA LYS A 167 6.00 -11.69 5.17
C LYS A 167 6.64 -10.47 5.86
N ASP A 168 7.20 -9.54 5.10
CA ASP A 168 7.91 -8.38 5.63
C ASP A 168 6.94 -7.26 6.07
N PRO A 169 7.23 -6.54 7.18
CA PRO A 169 6.36 -5.50 7.72
C PRO A 169 6.05 -4.33 6.78
N TYR A 170 6.89 -4.08 5.79
CA TYR A 170 6.77 -2.94 4.87
C TYR A 170 6.34 -3.40 3.49
N SER A 171 7.06 -4.35 2.88
CA SER A 171 6.74 -4.77 1.52
C SER A 171 5.43 -5.52 1.41
N SER A 172 4.94 -6.16 2.48
CA SER A 172 3.60 -6.77 2.48
C SER A 172 2.50 -5.74 2.16
N ASN A 173 2.67 -4.47 2.57
CA ASN A 173 1.74 -3.41 2.19
C ASN A 173 1.83 -3.08 0.69
N VAL A 174 3.03 -3.11 0.12
CA VAL A 174 3.24 -2.93 -1.33
C VAL A 174 2.58 -4.07 -2.11
N ILE A 175 2.80 -5.33 -1.70
CA ILE A 175 2.14 -6.48 -2.34
C ILE A 175 0.63 -6.40 -2.19
N ARG A 176 0.11 -5.98 -1.04
CA ARG A 176 -1.33 -5.78 -0.85
C ARG A 176 -1.89 -4.72 -1.81
N THR A 177 -1.18 -3.61 -2.00
CA THR A 177 -1.58 -2.58 -2.98
C THR A 177 -1.52 -3.13 -4.41
N LEU A 178 -0.55 -3.98 -4.75
CA LEU A 178 -0.52 -4.66 -6.06
C LEU A 178 -1.71 -5.60 -6.27
N VAL A 179 -2.09 -6.37 -5.24
CA VAL A 179 -3.27 -7.24 -5.32
C VAL A 179 -4.54 -6.44 -5.60
N VAL A 180 -4.69 -5.25 -5.01
CA VAL A 180 -5.87 -4.37 -5.16
C VAL A 180 -5.83 -3.59 -6.47
N CYS A 181 -4.80 -2.77 -6.66
CA CYS A 181 -4.72 -1.73 -7.69
C CYS A 181 -3.92 -2.19 -8.92
N GLY A 182 -3.08 -3.21 -8.79
CA GLY A 182 -2.31 -3.76 -9.89
C GLY A 182 -3.15 -4.64 -10.81
N SER A 183 -2.49 -5.29 -11.76
CA SER A 183 -3.13 -6.19 -12.73
C SER A 183 -3.77 -7.41 -12.05
N VAL A 184 -4.59 -8.14 -12.80
CA VAL A 184 -5.08 -9.44 -12.32
C VAL A 184 -3.95 -10.45 -12.16
N GLU A 185 -2.94 -10.41 -13.03
CA GLU A 185 -1.78 -11.28 -12.94
C GLU A 185 -1.01 -11.09 -11.62
N ASN A 186 -0.95 -9.85 -11.12
CA ASN A 186 -0.36 -9.57 -9.81
C ASN A 186 -1.09 -10.30 -8.67
N ALA A 187 -2.43 -10.31 -8.69
CA ALA A 187 -3.21 -11.04 -7.70
C ALA A 187 -3.05 -12.56 -7.86
N ARG A 188 -3.05 -13.04 -9.11
CA ARG A 188 -2.88 -14.44 -9.50
C ARG A 188 -1.58 -15.04 -8.96
N VAL A 189 -0.45 -14.39 -9.20
CA VAL A 189 0.87 -14.84 -8.71
C VAL A 189 0.87 -15.00 -7.19
N VAL A 190 0.33 -14.02 -6.46
CA VAL A 190 0.27 -14.07 -4.98
C VAL A 190 -0.68 -15.16 -4.49
N MET A 191 -1.82 -15.37 -5.15
CA MET A 191 -2.78 -16.43 -4.80
C MET A 191 -2.20 -17.83 -5.03
N ARG A 192 -1.46 -18.04 -6.13
CA ARG A 192 -0.74 -19.29 -6.38
C ARG A 192 0.28 -19.56 -5.29
N LEU A 193 1.10 -18.57 -4.93
CA LEU A 193 2.05 -18.69 -3.83
C LEU A 193 1.38 -19.09 -2.50
N PHE A 194 0.24 -18.47 -2.18
CA PHE A 194 -0.48 -18.79 -0.95
C PHE A 194 -1.14 -20.16 -0.97
N SER A 195 -1.55 -20.63 -2.13
CA SER A 195 -2.14 -21.97 -2.30
C SER A 195 -1.14 -23.10 -2.04
N GLU A 196 0.17 -22.85 -2.21
CA GLU A 196 1.23 -23.81 -1.88
C GLU A 196 1.31 -24.13 -0.38
N ASP A 197 1.00 -23.15 0.49
CA ASP A 197 1.07 -23.32 1.95
C ASP A 197 0.19 -22.30 2.69
N VAL A 198 -1.14 -22.47 2.60
CA VAL A 198 -2.11 -21.59 3.27
C VAL A 198 -1.89 -21.52 4.78
N MET A 199 -1.35 -22.58 5.39
CA MET A 199 -1.06 -22.65 6.82
C MET A 199 0.05 -21.66 7.22
N LYS A 200 1.17 -21.67 6.50
CA LYS A 200 2.30 -20.78 6.73
C LYS A 200 1.91 -19.31 6.64
N TYR A 201 1.13 -18.94 5.62
CA TYR A 201 0.78 -17.53 5.40
C TYR A 201 -0.36 -17.05 6.30
N SER A 202 -1.34 -17.90 6.61
CA SER A 202 -2.44 -17.55 7.52
C SER A 202 -1.97 -17.26 8.95
N ARG A 203 -0.90 -17.93 9.40
CA ARG A 203 -0.31 -17.77 10.74
C ARG A 203 0.78 -16.69 10.82
N ASN A 204 1.05 -15.99 9.73
CA ASN A 204 2.05 -14.92 9.71
C ASN A 204 1.36 -13.55 9.79
N ARG A 205 1.81 -12.69 10.71
CA ARG A 205 1.26 -11.35 10.98
C ARG A 205 1.05 -10.48 9.75
N HIS A 206 1.96 -10.55 8.78
CA HIS A 206 1.98 -9.65 7.62
C HIS A 206 1.38 -10.33 6.39
N ALA A 207 1.74 -11.59 6.14
CA ALA A 207 1.22 -12.33 4.99
C ALA A 207 -0.29 -12.60 5.12
N SER A 208 -0.82 -12.76 6.35
CA SER A 208 -2.26 -12.91 6.56
C SER A 208 -3.05 -11.71 6.02
N LEU A 209 -2.52 -10.48 6.17
CA LEU A 209 -3.18 -9.27 5.65
C LEU A 209 -3.18 -9.19 4.12
N VAL A 210 -2.18 -9.79 3.48
CA VAL A 210 -2.14 -9.92 2.01
C VAL A 210 -3.13 -10.99 1.56
N LEU A 211 -3.16 -12.13 2.25
CA LEU A 211 -4.06 -13.25 1.95
C LEU A 211 -5.53 -12.86 2.13
N GLU A 212 -5.84 -12.11 3.19
CA GLU A 212 -7.15 -11.50 3.40
C GLU A 212 -7.57 -10.69 2.17
N LYS A 213 -6.64 -9.89 1.61
CA LYS A 213 -6.94 -9.07 0.45
C LYS A 213 -7.10 -9.88 -0.84
N CYS A 214 -6.35 -10.98 -1.00
CA CYS A 214 -6.57 -11.93 -2.09
C CYS A 214 -7.99 -12.53 -2.05
N LEU A 215 -8.48 -12.90 -0.86
CA LEU A 215 -9.84 -13.41 -0.69
C LEU A 215 -10.91 -12.35 -1.02
N GLU A 216 -10.69 -11.09 -0.61
CA GLU A 216 -11.59 -9.98 -0.95
C GLU A 216 -11.67 -9.72 -2.46
N VAL A 217 -10.53 -9.58 -3.14
CA VAL A 217 -10.54 -9.21 -4.57
C VAL A 217 -11.06 -10.33 -5.45
N SER A 218 -10.78 -11.59 -5.09
CA SER A 218 -11.25 -12.78 -5.82
C SER A 218 -12.72 -13.11 -5.59
N ALA A 219 -13.37 -12.50 -4.58
CA ALA A 219 -14.82 -12.56 -4.37
C ALA A 219 -15.54 -11.27 -4.78
N GLY A 220 -14.81 -10.25 -5.23
CA GLY A 220 -15.32 -8.92 -5.50
C GLY A 220 -14.84 -8.39 -6.86
N PRO A 221 -14.08 -7.27 -6.92
CA PRO A 221 -13.77 -6.58 -8.16
C PRO A 221 -13.10 -7.43 -9.25
N LYS A 222 -12.37 -8.50 -8.88
CA LYS A 222 -11.61 -9.36 -9.80
C LYS A 222 -12.16 -10.80 -9.86
N ALA A 223 -13.39 -11.02 -9.40
CA ALA A 223 -13.94 -12.37 -9.20
C ALA A 223 -13.98 -13.22 -10.48
N SER A 224 -14.44 -12.63 -11.60
CA SER A 224 -14.55 -13.37 -12.87
C SER A 224 -13.18 -13.82 -13.41
N GLU A 225 -12.15 -12.99 -13.24
CA GLU A 225 -10.83 -13.22 -13.82
C GLU A 225 -9.93 -14.09 -12.91
N LEU A 226 -10.28 -14.21 -11.63
CA LEU A 226 -9.56 -15.00 -10.60
C LEU A 226 -10.31 -16.26 -10.17
N ALA A 227 -11.34 -16.69 -10.90
CA ALA A 227 -12.21 -17.80 -10.49
C ALA A 227 -11.42 -19.12 -10.26
N GLU A 228 -10.50 -19.45 -11.16
CA GLU A 228 -9.66 -20.67 -11.05
C GLU A 228 -8.64 -20.57 -9.91
N ASP A 229 -7.95 -19.43 -9.80
CA ASP A 229 -6.99 -19.18 -8.72
C ASP A 229 -7.69 -19.21 -7.35
N ARG A 230 -8.93 -18.70 -7.28
CA ARG A 230 -9.77 -18.76 -6.10
C ARG A 230 -10.14 -20.20 -5.76
N ALA A 231 -10.62 -20.97 -6.73
CA ALA A 231 -10.98 -22.37 -6.50
C ALA A 231 -9.79 -23.17 -5.95
N THR A 232 -8.59 -22.92 -6.48
CA THR A 232 -7.34 -23.52 -6.00
C THR A 232 -7.03 -23.12 -4.56
N LEU A 233 -7.11 -21.82 -4.24
CA LEU A 233 -6.87 -21.31 -2.89
C LEU A 233 -7.87 -21.86 -1.87
N MET A 234 -9.15 -21.91 -2.23
CA MET A 234 -10.22 -22.43 -1.37
C MET A 234 -10.07 -23.94 -1.16
N THR A 235 -9.71 -24.68 -2.20
CA THR A 235 -9.37 -26.11 -2.09
C THR A 235 -8.21 -26.31 -1.11
N ALA A 236 -7.16 -25.49 -1.18
CA ALA A 236 -6.04 -25.57 -0.24
C ALA A 236 -6.45 -25.33 1.22
N PHE A 237 -7.49 -24.54 1.49
CA PHE A 237 -8.04 -24.37 2.84
C PHE A 237 -8.85 -25.57 3.34
N PHE A 238 -9.57 -26.26 2.44
CA PHE A 238 -10.52 -27.32 2.79
C PHE A 238 -9.96 -28.74 2.70
N SER A 239 -8.94 -28.95 1.87
CA SER A 239 -8.35 -30.28 1.67
C SER A 239 -7.39 -30.63 2.81
N SER A 240 -7.58 -31.81 3.40
CA SER A 240 -6.57 -32.42 4.26
C SER A 240 -5.33 -32.75 3.43
N SER A 241 -4.15 -32.65 4.05
CA SER A 241 -2.88 -33.02 3.41
C SER A 241 -2.39 -34.35 3.99
N ALA A 242 -1.45 -35.00 3.30
CA ALA A 242 -0.77 -36.19 3.84
C ALA A 242 -0.15 -35.97 5.23
N ARG A 243 0.14 -34.71 5.60
CA ARG A 243 0.77 -34.33 6.87
C ARG A 243 -0.23 -34.08 8.02
N SER A 244 -1.53 -33.93 7.73
CA SER A 244 -2.55 -33.69 8.76
C SER A 244 -3.92 -34.14 8.29
N ALA A 245 -4.57 -34.97 9.13
CA ALA A 245 -5.93 -35.44 8.90
C ALA A 245 -6.98 -34.30 8.91
N SER A 246 -6.66 -33.16 9.53
CA SER A 246 -7.56 -32.00 9.60
C SER A 246 -7.26 -30.95 8.53
N PRO A 247 -8.27 -30.39 7.85
CA PRO A 247 -8.08 -29.30 6.90
C PRO A 247 -7.40 -28.06 7.51
N PRO A 248 -6.60 -27.31 6.74
CA PRO A 248 -5.96 -26.08 7.20
C PRO A 248 -6.91 -25.08 7.86
N LEU A 249 -8.11 -24.86 7.30
CA LEU A 249 -9.07 -23.90 7.83
C LEU A 249 -9.45 -24.21 9.29
N LEU A 250 -9.62 -25.49 9.63
CA LEU A 250 -9.91 -25.95 10.99
C LEU A 250 -8.75 -25.66 11.95
N GLN A 251 -7.52 -25.85 11.47
CA GLN A 251 -6.30 -25.72 12.28
C GLN A 251 -5.89 -24.27 12.59
N ILE A 252 -6.43 -23.29 11.85
CA ILE A 252 -6.10 -21.87 12.04
C ILE A 252 -7.18 -21.07 12.77
N MET A 253 -8.34 -21.69 13.09
CA MET A 253 -9.47 -20.99 13.73
C MET A 253 -9.12 -20.31 15.06
N LEU A 254 -8.24 -20.92 15.85
CA LEU A 254 -7.82 -20.37 17.15
C LEU A 254 -6.41 -19.77 17.12
N ASP A 255 -5.82 -19.65 15.92
CA ASP A 255 -4.54 -18.96 15.76
C ASP A 255 -4.72 -17.44 15.88
N ARG A 256 -3.73 -16.77 16.47
CA ARG A 256 -3.76 -15.31 16.73
C ARG A 256 -3.92 -14.44 15.48
N PHE A 257 -3.50 -14.91 14.31
CA PHE A 257 -3.68 -14.23 13.02
C PHE A 257 -4.66 -15.00 12.12
N GLY A 258 -4.58 -16.34 12.13
CA GLY A 258 -5.40 -17.21 11.30
C GLY A 258 -6.91 -17.07 11.53
N ASN A 259 -7.35 -16.72 12.75
CA ASN A 259 -8.77 -16.50 13.03
C ASN A 259 -9.40 -15.40 12.16
N TYR A 260 -8.64 -14.37 11.76
CA TYR A 260 -9.09 -13.32 10.85
C TYR A 260 -9.24 -13.84 9.42
N ILE A 261 -8.34 -14.75 9.00
CA ILE A 261 -8.46 -15.43 7.70
C ILE A 261 -9.71 -16.30 7.66
N VAL A 262 -10.03 -17.03 8.73
CA VAL A 262 -11.26 -17.83 8.81
C VAL A 262 -12.50 -16.95 8.68
N GLN A 263 -12.54 -15.81 9.39
CA GLN A 263 -13.62 -14.83 9.23
C GLN A 263 -13.72 -14.35 7.79
N ARG A 264 -12.59 -14.07 7.13
CA ARG A 264 -12.59 -13.65 5.74
C ARG A 264 -13.06 -14.73 4.77
N VAL A 265 -12.65 -15.98 4.97
CA VAL A 265 -13.14 -17.14 4.20
C VAL A 265 -14.65 -17.28 4.36
N ILE A 266 -15.18 -17.14 5.57
CA ILE A 266 -16.63 -17.13 5.83
C ILE A 266 -17.30 -16.01 5.02
N GLU A 267 -16.83 -14.77 5.18
CA GLU A 267 -17.43 -13.59 4.56
C GLU A 267 -17.44 -13.64 3.03
N THR A 268 -16.43 -14.28 2.43
CA THR A 268 -16.25 -14.35 0.98
C THR A 268 -16.74 -15.67 0.36
N SER A 269 -17.03 -16.71 1.16
CA SER A 269 -17.47 -18.01 0.64
C SER A 269 -18.85 -17.96 -0.01
N THR A 270 -19.01 -18.73 -1.09
CA THR A 270 -20.26 -18.85 -1.87
C THR A 270 -20.50 -20.30 -2.30
N GLY A 271 -21.75 -20.64 -2.67
CA GLY A 271 -22.11 -21.97 -3.18
C GLY A 271 -21.59 -23.12 -2.30
N ALA A 272 -20.89 -24.08 -2.89
CA ALA A 272 -20.33 -25.24 -2.20
C ALA A 272 -19.27 -24.88 -1.13
N GLU A 273 -18.54 -23.76 -1.30
CA GLU A 273 -17.56 -23.30 -0.31
C GLU A 273 -18.25 -22.97 1.03
N LYS A 274 -19.43 -22.34 0.96
CA LYS A 274 -20.24 -21.99 2.13
C LYS A 274 -20.67 -23.24 2.90
N ASP A 275 -21.08 -24.29 2.18
CA ASP A 275 -21.54 -25.52 2.80
C ASP A 275 -20.39 -26.27 3.49
N GLU A 276 -19.21 -26.28 2.87
CA GLU A 276 -18.00 -26.84 3.48
C GLU A 276 -17.54 -26.05 4.70
N VAL A 277 -17.57 -24.71 4.65
CA VAL A 277 -17.29 -23.85 5.82
C VAL A 277 -18.25 -24.17 6.96
N LYS A 278 -19.55 -24.32 6.71
CA LYS A 278 -20.54 -24.69 7.74
C LYS A 278 -20.21 -26.05 8.36
N ARG A 279 -19.87 -27.04 7.54
CA ARG A 279 -19.49 -28.38 8.02
C ARG A 279 -18.30 -28.32 8.96
N LEU A 280 -17.25 -27.58 8.60
CA LEU A 280 -16.05 -27.40 9.43
C LEU A 280 -16.34 -26.62 10.72
N LEU A 281 -17.20 -25.61 10.67
CA LEU A 281 -17.63 -24.87 11.87
C LEU A 281 -18.42 -25.74 12.84
N THR A 282 -19.32 -26.61 12.34
CA THR A 282 -20.04 -27.58 13.19
C THR A 282 -19.07 -28.53 13.88
N LEU A 283 -18.06 -29.03 13.16
CA LEU A 283 -17.02 -29.89 13.75
C LEU A 283 -16.20 -29.17 14.82
N ALA A 284 -15.89 -27.89 14.61
CA ALA A 284 -15.09 -27.08 15.52
C ALA A 284 -15.89 -26.47 16.69
N TRP A 285 -17.22 -26.46 16.61
CA TRP A 285 -18.11 -25.74 17.53
C TRP A 285 -17.77 -25.92 19.02
N PRO A 286 -17.54 -27.15 19.54
CA PRO A 286 -17.26 -27.34 20.96
C PRO A 286 -16.06 -26.55 21.47
N LYS A 287 -15.05 -26.33 20.60
CA LYS A 287 -13.86 -25.55 20.90
C LYS A 287 -14.10 -24.05 20.69
N LEU A 288 -14.83 -23.67 19.64
CA LEU A 288 -15.04 -22.26 19.29
C LEU A 288 -15.91 -21.51 20.31
N GLN A 289 -16.98 -22.13 20.82
CA GLN A 289 -17.91 -21.46 21.73
C GLN A 289 -17.25 -20.95 23.03
N ASN A 290 -16.17 -21.62 23.45
CA ASN A 290 -15.45 -21.32 24.69
C ASN A 290 -14.23 -20.41 24.50
N ALA A 291 -13.86 -20.08 23.25
CA ALA A 291 -12.68 -19.27 22.94
C ALA A 291 -13.08 -17.87 22.45
N ALA A 292 -12.33 -16.84 22.87
CA ALA A 292 -12.58 -15.45 22.42
C ALA A 292 -12.53 -15.32 20.89
N ALA A 293 -11.49 -15.85 20.25
CA ALA A 293 -11.37 -15.91 18.79
C ALA A 293 -12.53 -16.70 18.14
N GLY A 294 -12.96 -17.79 18.78
CA GLY A 294 -14.08 -18.60 18.31
C GLY A 294 -15.41 -17.83 18.33
N LYS A 295 -15.67 -17.00 19.34
CA LYS A 295 -16.86 -16.13 19.39
C LYS A 295 -16.91 -15.16 18.21
N HIS A 296 -15.77 -14.59 17.79
CA HIS A 296 -15.71 -13.72 16.60
C HIS A 296 -16.00 -14.49 15.31
N ILE A 297 -15.42 -15.69 15.14
CA ILE A 297 -15.68 -16.57 14.01
C ILE A 297 -17.17 -16.93 13.91
N LEU A 298 -17.78 -17.33 15.02
CA LEU A 298 -19.20 -17.69 15.07
C LEU A 298 -20.10 -16.47 14.79
N SER A 299 -19.72 -15.29 15.24
CA SER A 299 -20.42 -14.03 14.90
C SER A 299 -20.39 -13.74 13.40
N ALA A 300 -19.22 -13.87 12.76
CA ALA A 300 -19.08 -13.72 11.31
C ALA A 300 -19.94 -14.74 10.55
N ALA A 301 -19.93 -16.01 10.98
CA ALA A 301 -20.74 -17.07 10.39
C ALA A 301 -22.25 -16.82 10.54
N ASN A 302 -22.68 -16.36 11.71
CA ASN A 302 -24.08 -16.01 11.95
C ASN A 302 -24.52 -14.83 11.08
N LYS A 303 -23.70 -13.77 10.99
CA LYS A 303 -23.98 -12.60 10.14
C LYS A 303 -24.10 -13.00 8.66
N LYS A 304 -23.22 -13.87 8.19
CA LYS A 304 -23.12 -14.21 6.76
C LYS A 304 -24.15 -15.25 6.32
N PHE A 305 -24.44 -16.26 7.13
CA PHE A 305 -25.27 -17.41 6.73
C PHE A 305 -26.35 -17.82 7.74
N SER A 306 -26.60 -17.04 8.79
CA SER A 306 -27.50 -17.39 9.91
C SER A 306 -27.14 -18.72 10.57
N PHE A 307 -25.83 -18.97 10.73
CA PHE A 307 -25.32 -20.20 11.31
C PHE A 307 -25.81 -20.40 12.75
N LYS A 308 -26.51 -21.51 12.97
CA LYS A 308 -26.93 -22.02 14.28
C LYS A 308 -26.45 -23.46 14.40
N VAL A 309 -25.89 -23.81 15.54
CA VAL A 309 -25.62 -25.22 15.87
C VAL A 309 -26.89 -25.79 16.47
N GLN A 310 -27.42 -26.82 15.82
CA GLN A 310 -28.54 -27.63 16.33
C GLN A 310 -28.05 -28.56 17.42
#